data_AF-A0A2S7KBE5-F1
#
_entry.id   AF-A0A2S7KBE5-F1
#
_cell.length_a   1.000
_cell.length_b   1.000
_cell.length_c   1.000
_cell.angle_alpha   90.00
_cell.angle_beta   90.00
_cell.angle_gamma   90.00
#
_symmetry.space_group_name_H-M   'P 1'
#
loop_
_entity.id
_entity.type
_entity.pdbx_description
1 polymer ?
#
loop_
_entity_poly.entity_id
_entity_poly.type
_entity_poly.pdbx_seq_one_letter_code
_entity_poly.pdbx_strand_id
1 'polypeptide(L)'
;MKYEFIRTYEYLFPIEKMCKVLKVASSGYFKWKSRPNSNRLLLKEKIKQEINSIYFASKQRYGSPRITFELNALGYKISRVTVAKYMRELGLKSKLSRKFKVTTNSKHNYLIVENVLDRNFSVTERSKVWVSDITYIQTKEGFLYLTTLI
;
A
#
# COMPACT_ATOMS: atom_id res chain seq x y z
N MET A 1 -22.16 4.77 21.80
CA MET A 1 -22.98 5.74 21.06
C MET A 1 -23.76 6.72 21.94
N LYS A 2 -24.53 6.32 22.97
CA LYS A 2 -25.25 7.29 23.84
C LYS A 2 -24.34 8.21 24.67
N TYR A 3 -23.33 7.66 25.35
CA TYR A 3 -22.41 8.48 26.16
C TYR A 3 -21.45 9.34 25.30
N GLU A 4 -21.07 8.85 24.12
CA GLU A 4 -20.30 9.63 23.13
C GLU A 4 -21.05 10.91 22.74
N PHE A 5 -22.34 10.79 22.42
CA PHE A 5 -23.20 11.91 22.08
C PHE A 5 -23.29 12.93 23.23
N ILE A 6 -23.53 12.46 24.46
CA ILE A 6 -23.59 13.35 25.64
C ILE A 6 -22.27 14.11 25.81
N ARG A 7 -21.12 13.44 25.60
CA ARG A 7 -19.80 14.08 25.68
C ARG A 7 -19.58 15.12 24.59
N THR A 8 -20.03 14.88 23.37
CA THR A 8 -19.90 15.84 22.26
C THR A 8 -20.69 17.13 22.52
N TYR A 9 -21.84 17.04 23.20
CA TYR A 9 -22.75 18.16 23.40
C TYR A 9 -22.82 18.66 24.86
N GLU A 10 -21.91 18.24 25.74
CA GLU A 10 -21.96 18.60 27.18
C GLU A 10 -21.77 20.09 27.46
N TYR A 11 -21.17 20.83 26.53
CA TYR A 11 -21.00 22.28 26.61
C TYR A 11 -22.22 23.05 26.08
N LEU A 12 -23.10 22.39 25.32
CA LEU A 12 -24.26 23.01 24.68
C LEU A 12 -25.55 22.74 25.47
N PHE A 13 -25.65 21.59 26.15
CA PHE A 13 -26.86 21.21 26.89
C PHE A 13 -26.53 20.64 28.28
N PRO A 14 -27.43 20.83 29.27
CA PRO A 14 -27.27 20.21 30.58
C PRO A 14 -27.21 18.67 30.51
N ILE A 15 -26.17 18.08 31.11
CA ILE A 15 -25.92 16.63 31.11
C ILE A 15 -27.12 15.85 31.67
N GLU A 16 -27.76 16.34 32.72
CA GLU A 16 -28.93 15.66 33.31
C GLU A 16 -30.13 15.60 32.36
N LYS A 17 -30.37 16.69 31.60
CA LYS A 17 -31.44 16.72 30.60
C LYS A 17 -31.15 15.73 29.47
N MET A 18 -29.91 15.70 28.97
CA MET A 18 -29.51 14.73 27.95
C MET A 18 -29.61 13.28 28.46
N CYS A 19 -29.17 13.01 29.69
CA CYS A 19 -29.31 11.70 30.32
C CYS A 19 -30.78 11.25 30.41
N LYS A 20 -31.67 12.16 30.82
CA LYS A 20 -33.11 11.91 30.91
C LYS A 20 -33.74 11.61 29.55
N VAL A 21 -33.44 12.42 28.53
CA VAL A 21 -33.94 12.24 27.15
C VAL A 21 -33.45 10.91 26.55
N LEU A 22 -32.18 10.58 26.74
CA LEU A 22 -31.56 9.36 26.19
C LEU A 22 -31.83 8.09 27.02
N LYS A 23 -32.58 8.23 28.12
CA LYS A 23 -32.92 7.18 29.09
C LYS A 23 -31.66 6.45 29.59
N VAL A 24 -30.67 7.21 30.08
CA VAL A 24 -29.44 6.69 30.69
C VAL A 24 -29.22 7.32 32.06
N ALA A 25 -28.59 6.58 32.98
CA ALA A 25 -28.27 7.10 34.31
C ALA A 25 -27.10 8.11 34.23
N SER A 26 -27.23 9.24 34.92
CA SER A 26 -26.17 10.27 35.01
C SER A 26 -24.89 9.71 35.64
N SER A 27 -25.02 8.90 36.70
CA SER A 27 -23.89 8.19 37.33
C SER A 27 -23.15 7.26 36.36
N GLY A 28 -23.87 6.64 35.42
CA GLY A 28 -23.31 5.83 34.35
C GLY A 28 -22.48 6.65 33.36
N TYR A 29 -22.94 7.86 33.02
CA TYR A 29 -22.19 8.80 32.18
C TYR A 29 -20.90 9.26 32.86
N PHE A 30 -20.96 9.72 34.12
CA PHE A 30 -19.77 10.17 34.83
C PHE A 30 -18.76 9.04 35.05
N LYS A 31 -19.23 7.82 35.37
CA LYS A 31 -18.37 6.63 35.46
C LYS A 31 -17.74 6.23 34.13
N TRP A 32 -18.46 6.42 33.02
CA TRP A 32 -17.90 6.23 31.68
C TRP A 32 -16.89 7.32 31.31
N LYS A 33 -17.15 8.58 31.69
CA LYS A 33 -16.28 9.73 31.45
C LYS A 33 -14.98 9.65 32.26
N SER A 34 -15.04 9.17 33.50
CA SER A 34 -13.88 9.00 34.37
C SER A 34 -13.13 7.69 34.17
N ARG A 35 -13.61 6.78 33.31
CA ARG A 35 -12.91 5.54 33.02
C ARG A 35 -11.56 5.85 32.36
N PRO A 36 -10.43 5.44 32.95
CA PRO A 36 -9.14 5.61 32.31
C PRO A 36 -9.11 4.84 30.99
N ASN A 37 -8.33 5.36 30.03
CA ASN A 37 -8.11 4.68 28.77
C ASN A 37 -7.60 3.26 29.06
N SER A 38 -8.31 2.26 28.57
CA SER A 38 -7.88 0.87 28.76
C SER A 38 -6.46 0.69 28.20
N ASN A 39 -5.64 -0.14 28.84
CA ASN A 39 -4.30 -0.48 28.33
C ASN A 39 -4.32 -0.93 26.86
N ARG A 40 -5.43 -1.51 26.42
CA ARG A 40 -5.67 -1.92 25.04
C ARG A 40 -5.79 -0.74 24.06
N LEU A 41 -6.41 0.36 24.48
CA LEU A 41 -6.50 1.59 23.67
C LEU A 41 -5.12 2.24 23.53
N LEU A 42 -4.37 2.35 24.63
CA LEU A 42 -3.01 2.90 24.61
C LEU A 42 -2.09 2.07 23.70
N LEU A 43 -2.13 0.75 23.80
CA LEU A 43 -1.37 -0.15 22.94
C LEU A 43 -1.77 0.00 21.46
N LYS A 44 -3.07 0.12 21.18
CA LYS A 44 -3.57 0.33 19.81
C LYS A 44 -3.02 1.63 19.21
N GLU A 45 -3.05 2.74 19.96
CA GLU A 45 -2.53 4.03 19.49
C GLU A 45 -1.01 3.99 19.31
N LYS A 46 -0.27 3.32 20.20
CA LYS A 46 1.17 3.09 20.04
C LYS A 46 1.48 2.33 18.74
N ILE A 47 0.76 1.22 18.48
CA ILE A 47 0.95 0.44 17.25
C ILE A 47 0.60 1.28 16.01
N LYS A 48 -0.43 2.12 16.06
CA LYS A 48 -0.77 3.02 14.95
C LYS A 48 0.34 4.03 14.67
N GLN A 49 0.98 4.57 15.71
CA GLN A 49 2.13 5.47 15.55
C GLN A 49 3.30 4.76 14.86
N GLU A 50 3.61 3.53 15.26
CA GLU A 50 4.67 2.73 14.60
C GLU A 50 4.33 2.40 13.15
N ILE A 51 3.08 2.03 12.86
CA ILE A 51 2.60 1.80 11.48
C ILE A 51 2.87 3.04 10.61
N ASN A 52 2.55 4.24 11.12
CA ASN A 52 2.81 5.49 10.41
C ASN A 52 4.31 5.70 10.17
N SER A 53 5.13 5.52 11.21
CA SER A 53 6.59 5.68 11.12
C SER A 53 7.19 4.77 10.03
N ILE A 54 6.90 3.47 10.08
CA ILE A 54 7.37 2.48 9.09
C ILE A 54 6.85 2.82 7.69
N TYR A 55 5.58 3.21 7.57
CA TYR A 55 4.97 3.53 6.29
C TYR A 55 5.67 4.72 5.61
N PHE A 56 5.93 5.81 6.32
CA PHE A 56 6.62 6.97 5.77
C PHE A 56 8.11 6.72 5.53
N ALA A 57 8.79 5.99 6.42
CA ALA A 57 10.17 5.55 6.21
C ALA A 57 10.32 4.71 4.93
N SER A 58 9.31 3.89 4.60
CA SER A 58 9.26 3.09 3.37
C SER A 58 8.90 3.88 2.10
N LYS A 59 8.83 5.22 2.17
CA LYS A 59 8.34 6.10 1.10
C LYS A 59 6.94 5.70 0.62
N GLN A 60 6.07 5.34 1.57
CA GLN A 60 4.67 4.96 1.34
C GLN A 60 4.48 3.65 0.52
N ARG A 61 5.55 2.91 0.26
CA ARG A 61 5.49 1.70 -0.59
C ARG A 61 5.00 0.49 0.18
N TYR A 62 5.26 0.41 1.48
CA TYR A 62 4.94 -0.80 2.23
C TYR A 62 3.43 -0.87 2.51
N GLY A 63 2.84 -2.00 2.16
CA GLY A 63 1.49 -2.37 2.56
C GLY A 63 1.46 -3.19 3.84
N SER A 64 0.26 -3.63 4.24
CA SER A 64 0.08 -4.42 5.46
C SER A 64 0.99 -5.64 5.59
N PRO A 65 1.34 -6.42 4.54
CA PRO A 65 2.24 -7.56 4.72
C PRO A 65 3.64 -7.17 5.21
N ARG A 66 4.25 -6.14 4.58
CA ARG A 66 5.61 -5.69 4.92
C ARG A 66 5.64 -4.96 6.25
N ILE A 67 4.65 -4.10 6.51
CA ILE A 67 4.55 -3.42 7.81
C ILE A 67 4.35 -4.42 8.95
N THR A 68 3.60 -5.52 8.73
CA THR A 68 3.45 -6.58 9.73
C THR A 68 4.78 -7.25 10.04
N PHE A 69 5.60 -7.50 9.01
CA PHE A 69 6.93 -8.09 9.20
C PHE A 69 7.84 -7.18 10.03
N GLU A 70 7.91 -5.88 9.69
CA GLU A 70 8.69 -4.88 10.43
C GLU A 70 8.22 -4.75 11.89
N LEU A 71 6.89 -4.70 12.12
CA LEU A 71 6.34 -4.65 13.48
C LEU A 71 6.69 -5.89 14.31
N ASN A 72 6.60 -7.10 13.71
CA ASN A 72 7.00 -8.32 14.39
C ASN A 72 8.51 -8.35 14.68
N ALA A 73 9.34 -7.80 13.79
CA ALA A 73 10.78 -7.65 14.01
C ALA A 73 11.10 -6.67 15.16
N LEU A 74 10.27 -5.64 15.36
CA LEU A 74 10.31 -4.75 16.52
C LEU A 74 9.73 -5.36 17.80
N GLY A 75 9.30 -6.63 17.78
CA GLY A 75 8.79 -7.38 18.93
C GLY A 75 7.28 -7.29 19.15
N TYR A 76 6.53 -6.60 18.29
CA TYR A 76 5.06 -6.58 18.38
C TYR A 76 4.47 -7.87 17.82
N LYS A 77 3.83 -8.71 18.64
CA LYS A 77 3.07 -9.88 18.13
C LYS A 77 1.73 -9.43 17.55
N ILE A 78 1.68 -9.14 16.25
CA ILE A 78 0.46 -8.65 15.57
C ILE A 78 0.18 -9.37 14.26
N SER A 79 -1.10 -9.62 14.01
CA SER A 79 -1.55 -10.24 12.76
C SER A 79 -1.70 -9.23 11.63
N ARG A 80 -1.46 -9.68 10.40
CA ARG A 80 -1.60 -8.87 9.18
C ARG A 80 -2.98 -8.22 9.03
N VAL A 81 -4.03 -8.94 9.42
CA VAL A 81 -5.42 -8.44 9.36
C VAL A 81 -5.61 -7.24 10.30
N THR A 82 -4.99 -7.27 11.47
CA THR A 82 -5.06 -6.17 12.44
C THR A 82 -4.31 -4.95 11.93
N VAL A 83 -3.10 -5.15 11.39
CA VAL A 83 -2.33 -4.08 10.73
C VAL A 83 -3.12 -3.46 9.57
N ALA A 84 -3.74 -4.29 8.72
CA ALA A 84 -4.56 -3.81 7.61
C ALA A 84 -5.77 -2.98 8.09
N LYS A 85 -6.42 -3.39 9.20
CA LYS A 85 -7.50 -2.61 9.83
C LYS A 85 -6.98 -1.26 10.32
N TYR A 86 -5.86 -1.21 11.02
CA TYR A 86 -5.29 0.04 11.53
C TYR A 86 -4.81 0.96 10.42
N MET A 87 -4.19 0.43 9.36
CA MET A 87 -3.85 1.21 8.18
C MET A 87 -5.09 1.84 7.54
N ARG A 88 -6.21 1.11 7.47
CA ARG A 88 -7.49 1.62 6.95
C ARG A 88 -8.06 2.72 7.85
N GLU A 89 -8.02 2.55 9.17
CA GLU A 89 -8.42 3.58 10.14
C GLU A 89 -7.57 4.86 10.00
N LEU A 90 -6.30 4.73 9.63
CA LEU A 90 -5.37 5.84 9.38
C LEU A 90 -5.44 6.40 7.95
N GLY A 91 -6.24 5.82 7.05
CA GLY A 91 -6.31 6.24 5.64
C GLY A 91 -5.08 5.88 4.79
N LEU A 92 -4.20 4.99 5.27
CA LEU A 92 -2.95 4.64 4.59
C LEU A 92 -3.17 3.58 3.50
N LYS A 93 -2.60 3.81 2.31
CA LYS A 93 -2.59 2.85 1.19
C LYS A 93 -1.21 2.75 0.59
N SER A 94 -0.75 1.53 0.31
CA SER A 94 0.55 1.33 -0.36
C SER A 94 0.54 2.00 -1.73
N LYS A 95 1.57 2.81 -2.00
CA LYS A 95 1.83 3.41 -3.31
C LYS A 95 2.69 2.43 -4.13
N LEU A 96 2.11 1.85 -5.17
CA LEU A 96 2.90 1.12 -6.17
C LEU A 96 3.75 2.12 -6.96
N SER A 97 5.05 1.86 -7.03
CA SER A 97 5.91 2.56 -7.98
C SER A 97 5.60 2.03 -9.38
N ARG A 98 5.32 2.92 -10.34
CA ARG A 98 5.19 2.56 -11.75
C ARG A 98 6.55 2.01 -12.20
N LYS A 99 6.60 0.79 -12.76
CA LYS A 99 7.81 0.30 -13.44
C LYS A 99 7.95 1.11 -14.73
N PHE A 100 8.84 2.10 -14.74
CA PHE A 100 9.25 2.75 -15.99
C PHE A 100 10.59 2.15 -16.39
N LYS A 101 10.58 1.29 -17.41
CA LYS A 101 11.80 0.91 -18.15
C LYS A 101 11.49 1.21 -19.61
N VAL A 102 11.81 2.42 -20.05
CA VAL A 102 11.86 2.75 -21.48
C VAL A 102 13.22 2.27 -21.94
N THR A 103 13.27 1.07 -22.50
CA THR A 103 14.50 0.47 -23.04
C THR A 103 14.91 1.09 -24.38
N THR A 104 13.97 1.76 -25.06
CA THR A 104 14.17 2.32 -26.40
C THR A 104 13.75 3.78 -26.41
N ASN A 105 14.71 4.70 -26.56
CA ASN A 105 14.40 6.10 -26.81
C ASN A 105 14.15 6.30 -28.32
N SER A 106 12.92 6.07 -28.77
CA SER A 106 12.52 6.31 -30.17
C SER A 106 12.41 7.81 -30.51
N LYS A 107 12.56 8.73 -29.55
CA LYS A 107 12.66 10.17 -29.78
C LYS A 107 14.13 10.58 -29.89
N HIS A 108 14.71 10.28 -31.05
CA HIS A 108 16.07 10.67 -31.39
C HIS A 108 16.12 11.33 -32.77
N ASN A 109 17.14 12.15 -33.00
CA ASN A 109 17.34 12.82 -34.29
C ASN A 109 18.18 11.97 -35.29
N TYR A 110 18.46 10.70 -34.97
CA TYR A 110 19.11 9.80 -35.93
C TYR A 110 18.17 9.46 -37.09
N LEU A 111 18.77 9.19 -38.25
CA LEU A 111 18.05 8.69 -39.43
C LEU A 111 17.30 7.41 -39.07
N ILE A 112 15.98 7.46 -39.16
CA ILE A 112 15.11 6.30 -39.02
C ILE A 112 15.03 5.67 -40.41
N VAL A 113 15.59 4.47 -40.55
CA VAL A 113 15.42 3.68 -41.78
C VAL A 113 13.97 3.22 -41.83
N GLU A 114 13.35 3.31 -43.01
CA GLU A 114 11.99 2.83 -43.23
C GLU A 114 11.88 1.34 -42.86
N ASN A 115 10.85 0.98 -42.10
CA ASN A 115 10.55 -0.42 -41.80
C ASN A 115 9.90 -1.07 -43.04
N VAL A 116 10.72 -1.39 -44.05
CA VAL A 116 10.26 -1.94 -45.34
C VAL A 116 9.43 -3.22 -45.17
N LEU A 117 9.72 -4.01 -44.14
CA LEU A 117 8.99 -5.26 -43.88
C LEU A 117 7.59 -5.01 -43.30
N ASP A 118 7.44 -4.00 -42.45
CA ASP A 118 6.21 -3.63 -41.73
C ASP A 118 5.34 -4.80 -41.23
N ARG A 119 5.97 -5.83 -40.67
CA ARG A 119 5.33 -7.07 -40.20
C ARG A 119 4.58 -7.88 -41.27
N ASN A 120 4.84 -7.63 -42.55
CA ASN A 120 4.34 -8.43 -43.65
C ASN A 120 5.26 -9.65 -43.88
N PHE A 121 4.91 -10.78 -43.27
CA PHE A 121 5.63 -12.05 -43.41
C PHE A 121 5.09 -12.93 -44.55
N SER A 122 4.16 -12.43 -45.37
CA SER A 122 3.59 -13.18 -46.48
C SER A 122 4.54 -13.15 -47.69
N VAL A 123 5.38 -14.17 -47.81
CA VAL A 123 6.34 -14.31 -48.92
C VAL A 123 6.11 -15.60 -49.70
N THR A 124 6.34 -15.54 -51.01
CA THR A 124 6.15 -16.67 -51.93
C THR A 124 7.32 -17.66 -51.93
N GLU A 125 8.49 -17.24 -51.47
CA GLU A 125 9.73 -18.02 -51.46
C GLU A 125 10.32 -18.07 -50.05
N ARG A 126 11.02 -19.17 -49.74
CA ARG A 126 11.77 -19.31 -48.48
C ARG A 126 12.92 -18.31 -48.42
N SER A 127 13.37 -17.98 -47.21
CA SER A 127 14.57 -17.17 -46.97
C SER A 127 14.51 -15.72 -47.49
N LYS A 128 13.31 -15.19 -47.79
CA LYS A 128 13.10 -13.78 -48.19
C LYS A 128 13.03 -12.82 -47.00
N VAL A 129 12.56 -13.31 -45.86
CA VAL A 129 12.38 -12.53 -44.63
C VAL A 129 12.91 -13.37 -43.49
N TRP A 130 13.66 -12.74 -42.61
CA TRP A 130 14.24 -13.33 -41.42
C TRP A 130 13.99 -12.40 -40.24
N VAL A 131 13.72 -12.96 -39.07
CA VAL A 131 13.62 -12.22 -37.82
C VAL A 131 14.77 -12.65 -36.92
N SER A 132 15.51 -11.69 -36.39
CA SER A 132 16.47 -11.95 -35.33
C SER A 132 15.98 -11.41 -34.00
N ASP A 133 16.30 -12.14 -32.94
CA ASP A 133 16.17 -11.64 -31.57
C ASP A 133 17.45 -11.95 -30.80
N ILE A 134 17.78 -11.07 -29.84
CA ILE A 134 18.91 -11.28 -28.93
C ILE A 134 18.40 -11.33 -27.50
N THR A 135 18.77 -12.38 -26.79
CA THR A 135 18.42 -12.58 -25.39
C THR A 135 19.65 -12.87 -24.54
N TYR A 136 19.53 -12.61 -23.24
CA TYR A 136 20.58 -12.88 -22.27
C TYR A 136 20.18 -14.05 -21.38
N ILE A 137 21.08 -15.01 -21.24
CA ILE A 137 20.89 -16.21 -20.42
C ILE A 137 21.84 -16.12 -19.24
N GLN A 138 21.28 -16.08 -18.03
CA GLN A 138 22.06 -16.08 -16.80
C GLN A 138 22.55 -17.51 -16.50
N THR A 139 23.86 -17.67 -16.34
CA THR A 139 24.50 -18.93 -15.95
C THR A 139 25.26 -18.75 -14.62
N LYS A 140 25.86 -19.83 -14.10
CA LYS A 140 26.73 -19.77 -12.91
C LYS A 140 28.05 -19.05 -13.14
N GLU A 141 28.48 -18.93 -14.40
CA GLU A 141 29.76 -18.33 -14.79
C GLU A 141 29.60 -16.90 -15.34
N GLY A 142 28.35 -16.46 -15.58
CA GLY A 142 28.06 -15.10 -16.07
C GLY A 142 26.85 -15.05 -16.98
N PHE A 143 26.71 -13.97 -17.74
CA PHE A 143 25.69 -13.85 -18.77
C PHE A 143 26.23 -14.35 -20.12
N LEU A 144 25.45 -15.21 -20.79
CA LEU A 144 25.64 -15.54 -22.19
C LEU A 144 24.64 -14.74 -23.04
N TYR A 145 25.06 -14.34 -24.23
CA TYR A 145 24.21 -13.66 -25.20
C TYR A 145 23.86 -14.66 -26.30
N LEU A 146 22.57 -14.91 -26.49
CA LEU A 146 22.05 -15.80 -27.52
C LEU A 146 21.33 -14.98 -28.58
N THR A 147 21.74 -15.14 -29.83
CA THR A 147 21.02 -14.60 -30.99
C THR A 147 20.33 -15.73 -31.72
N THR A 148 19.05 -15.58 -31.98
CA THR A 148 18.27 -16.49 -32.83
C THR A 148 17.98 -15.82 -34.17
N LEU A 149 17.91 -16.64 -35.23
CA LEU A 149 17.47 -16.25 -36.56
C LEU A 149 16.34 -17.20 -36.96
N ILE A 150 15.16 -16.65 -37.20
CA ILE A 150 13.92 -17.35 -37.52
C ILE A 150 13.46 -16.95 -38.92
#